data_AF-A0A9X0R3E9-F1
#
_entry.id   AF-A0A9X0R3E9-F1
#
_cell.length_a   1.000
_cell.length_b   1.000
_cell.length_c   1.000
_cell.angle_alpha   90.00
_cell.angle_beta   90.00
_cell.angle_gamma   90.00
#
_symmetry.space_group_name_H-M   'P 1'
#
loop_
_entity.id
_entity.type
_entity.pdbx_description
1 polymer ?
#
loop_
_entity_poly.entity_id
_entity_poly.type
_entity_poly.pdbx_seq_one_letter_code
_entity_poly.pdbx_strand_id
1 'polypeptide(L)'
;MVFGDLAPRVAALIRARPLLIARLIVAPREAVHAIAAFLHLAPDAAGPDAEVATIINDTDPRELLNAALPACPARLYRALDRAGDRVRERRFYEKLAAVCSGPFADRLLDGALDDIRVAHFEALSRMDPALGAIRSALPENTYLVEGIDSLVAFLRARGALRDGDLRLPPGAGLPAITRRLRAALSRIEAPDPGFNPPPPFRLLRTSDE
;
A
#
# COMPACT_ATOMS: atom_id res chain seq x y z
N MET A 1 -3.80 11.95 -24.77
CA MET A 1 -3.44 13.25 -24.15
C MET A 1 -2.78 12.96 -22.81
N VAL A 2 -1.65 13.59 -22.47
CA VAL A 2 -0.82 13.24 -21.29
C VAL A 2 -1.57 13.33 -19.96
N PHE A 3 -2.48 14.31 -19.82
CA PHE A 3 -3.21 14.60 -18.58
C PHE A 3 -4.56 13.87 -18.41
N GLY A 4 -4.96 12.98 -19.34
CA GLY A 4 -6.20 12.20 -19.21
C GLY A 4 -7.42 13.05 -18.86
N ASP A 5 -8.10 12.70 -17.77
CA ASP A 5 -9.29 13.40 -17.26
C ASP A 5 -9.01 14.83 -16.74
N LEU A 6 -7.75 15.16 -16.45
CA LEU A 6 -7.36 16.53 -16.10
C LEU A 6 -7.21 17.43 -17.34
N ALA A 7 -7.29 16.90 -18.56
CA ALA A 7 -7.10 17.67 -19.78
C ALA A 7 -7.96 18.96 -19.86
N PRO A 8 -9.27 18.95 -19.55
CA PRO A 8 -10.09 20.16 -19.59
C PRO A 8 -9.63 21.21 -18.56
N ARG A 9 -9.27 20.76 -17.35
CA ARG A 9 -8.77 21.63 -16.28
C ARG A 9 -7.42 22.23 -16.67
N VAL A 10 -6.48 21.42 -17.15
CA VAL A 10 -5.16 21.90 -17.61
C VAL A 10 -5.29 22.90 -18.76
N ALA A 11 -6.23 22.68 -19.69
CA ALA A 11 -6.50 23.66 -20.74
C ALA A 11 -7.02 25.00 -20.19
N ALA A 12 -7.85 24.98 -19.14
CA ALA A 12 -8.30 26.20 -18.47
C ALA A 12 -7.14 26.95 -17.77
N LEU A 13 -6.26 26.22 -17.09
CA LEU A 13 -5.06 26.77 -16.45
C LEU A 13 -4.11 27.41 -17.46
N ILE A 14 -3.90 26.77 -18.62
CA ILE A 14 -3.09 27.34 -19.70
C ILE A 14 -3.73 28.61 -20.27
N ARG A 15 -5.05 28.65 -20.43
CA ARG A 15 -5.74 29.88 -20.87
C ARG A 15 -5.58 31.02 -19.87
N ALA A 16 -5.62 30.72 -18.57
CA ALA A 16 -5.41 31.71 -17.52
C ALA A 16 -3.95 32.18 -17.44
N ARG A 17 -2.98 31.29 -17.70
CA ARG A 17 -1.55 31.59 -17.70
C ARG A 17 -0.82 30.88 -18.85
N PRO A 18 -0.70 31.49 -20.03
CA PRO A 18 -0.16 30.84 -21.22
C PRO A 18 1.27 30.30 -21.06
N LEU A 19 2.11 30.94 -20.24
CA LEU A 19 3.48 30.48 -19.94
C LEU A 19 3.55 29.06 -19.38
N LEU A 20 2.47 28.58 -18.74
CA LEU A 20 2.36 27.23 -18.20
C LEU A 20 2.57 26.16 -19.28
N ILE A 21 2.18 26.43 -20.54
CA ILE A 21 2.32 25.45 -21.63
C ILE A 21 3.78 25.09 -21.88
N ALA A 22 4.68 26.08 -21.85
CA ALA A 22 6.10 25.86 -22.09
C ALA A 22 6.71 25.00 -20.98
N ARG A 23 6.35 25.29 -19.72
CA ARG A 23 6.76 24.51 -18.56
C ARG A 23 6.26 23.06 -18.62
N LEU A 24 5.01 22.84 -19.01
CA LEU A 24 4.42 21.49 -19.10
C LEU A 24 5.01 20.66 -20.25
N ILE A 25 5.38 21.28 -21.37
CA ILE A 25 5.98 20.58 -22.52
C ILE A 25 7.36 20.01 -22.17
N VAL A 26 8.16 20.76 -21.41
CA VAL A 26 9.53 20.36 -21.04
C VAL A 26 9.63 19.65 -19.69
N ALA A 27 8.49 19.48 -19.00
CA ALA A 27 8.47 18.88 -17.67
C ALA A 27 8.87 17.39 -17.75
N PRO A 28 9.79 16.92 -16.88
CA PRO A 28 10.06 15.49 -16.76
C PRO A 28 8.84 14.74 -16.21
N ARG A 29 8.80 13.43 -16.40
CA ARG A 29 7.63 12.59 -16.06
C ARG A 29 7.22 12.71 -14.60
N GLU A 30 8.19 12.70 -13.69
CA GLU A 30 7.95 12.88 -12.27
C GLU A 30 7.31 14.23 -11.93
N ALA A 31 7.67 15.30 -12.66
CA ALA A 31 7.06 16.61 -12.48
C ALA A 31 5.62 16.63 -13.01
N VAL A 32 5.36 16.00 -14.16
CA VAL A 32 4.01 15.83 -14.71
C VAL A 32 3.11 15.09 -13.71
N HIS A 33 3.60 14.00 -13.13
CA HIS A 33 2.88 13.24 -12.11
C HIS A 33 2.70 14.01 -10.80
N ALA A 34 3.70 14.78 -10.37
CA ALA A 34 3.58 15.64 -9.19
C ALA A 34 2.51 16.73 -9.37
N ILE A 35 2.48 17.39 -10.53
CA ILE A 35 1.45 18.37 -10.88
C ILE A 35 0.07 17.71 -10.93
N ALA A 36 -0.04 16.50 -11.49
CA ALA A 36 -1.30 15.78 -11.50
C ALA A 36 -1.77 15.36 -10.10
N ALA A 37 -0.87 14.90 -9.23
CA ALA A 37 -1.19 14.58 -7.84
C ALA A 37 -1.70 15.83 -7.10
N PHE A 38 -1.05 16.98 -7.28
CA PHE A 38 -1.52 18.27 -6.77
C PHE A 38 -2.92 18.60 -7.28
N LEU A 39 -3.14 18.57 -8.60
CA LEU A 39 -4.44 18.88 -9.20
C LEU A 39 -5.57 17.96 -8.74
N HIS A 40 -5.27 16.71 -8.38
CA HIS A 40 -6.26 15.76 -7.91
C HIS A 40 -6.53 15.83 -6.41
N LEU A 41 -5.50 16.08 -5.59
CA LEU A 41 -5.55 15.81 -4.14
C LEU A 41 -5.33 17.05 -3.27
N ALA A 42 -4.58 18.04 -3.73
CA ALA A 42 -4.27 19.21 -2.92
C ALA A 42 -5.53 20.09 -2.77
N PRO A 43 -5.87 20.55 -1.55
CA PRO A 43 -7.00 21.46 -1.34
C PRO A 43 -6.91 22.73 -2.20
N ASP A 44 -5.70 23.28 -2.33
CA ASP A 44 -5.43 24.51 -3.07
C ASP A 44 -5.70 24.38 -4.58
N ALA A 45 -5.74 23.15 -5.12
CA ALA A 45 -6.06 22.92 -6.53
C ALA A 45 -7.53 23.18 -6.89
N ALA A 46 -8.41 23.26 -5.88
CA ALA A 46 -9.83 23.60 -6.06
C ALA A 46 -10.07 25.11 -6.28
N GLY A 47 -9.03 25.94 -6.16
CA GLY A 47 -9.11 27.38 -6.34
C GLY A 47 -9.38 27.85 -7.78
N PRO A 48 -9.49 29.17 -7.99
CA PRO A 48 -9.60 29.79 -9.31
C PRO A 48 -8.46 29.39 -10.25
N ASP A 49 -8.74 29.26 -11.55
CA ASP A 49 -7.74 28.81 -12.54
C ASP A 49 -6.47 29.67 -12.55
N ALA A 50 -6.59 30.99 -12.42
CA ALA A 50 -5.44 31.88 -12.43
C ALA A 50 -4.51 31.70 -11.22
N GLU A 51 -5.09 31.45 -10.05
CA GLU A 51 -4.33 31.20 -8.81
C GLU A 51 -3.65 29.84 -8.87
N VAL A 52 -4.38 28.80 -9.26
CA VAL A 52 -3.85 27.44 -9.41
C VAL A 52 -2.75 27.39 -10.47
N ALA A 53 -2.93 28.09 -11.60
CA ALA A 53 -1.90 28.17 -12.64
C ALA A 53 -0.64 28.91 -12.16
N THR A 54 -0.80 29.90 -11.28
CA THR A 54 0.32 30.61 -10.64
C THR A 54 1.08 29.69 -9.70
N ILE A 55 0.38 28.96 -8.83
CA ILE A 55 0.98 27.95 -7.94
C ILE A 55 1.79 26.93 -8.74
N ILE A 56 1.19 26.31 -9.77
CA ILE A 56 1.90 25.30 -10.57
C ILE A 56 3.12 25.86 -11.30
N ASN A 57 3.04 27.12 -11.76
CA ASN A 57 4.13 27.75 -12.48
C ASN A 57 5.30 28.14 -11.57
N ASP A 58 5.01 28.58 -10.35
CA ASP A 58 5.98 29.25 -9.46
C ASP A 58 6.49 28.34 -8.34
N THR A 59 5.86 27.18 -8.10
CA THR A 59 6.25 26.21 -7.07
C THR A 59 7.08 25.05 -7.63
N ASP A 60 8.04 24.54 -6.85
CA ASP A 60 8.81 23.35 -7.24
C ASP A 60 7.90 22.10 -7.30
N PRO A 61 8.04 21.21 -8.30
CA PRO A 61 7.21 20.01 -8.38
C PRO A 61 7.24 19.12 -7.13
N ARG A 62 8.36 19.09 -6.38
CA ARG A 62 8.44 18.34 -5.12
C ARG A 62 7.57 18.98 -4.03
N GLU A 63 7.49 20.30 -3.99
CA GLU A 63 6.62 21.02 -3.07
C GLU A 63 5.15 20.80 -3.44
N LEU A 64 4.80 20.82 -4.73
CA LEU A 64 3.47 20.45 -5.20
C LEU A 64 3.10 19.01 -4.79
N LEU A 65 4.04 18.07 -4.93
CA LEU A 65 3.85 16.69 -4.49
C LEU A 65 3.65 16.59 -2.97
N ASN A 66 4.44 17.32 -2.18
CA ASN A 66 4.32 17.34 -0.72
C ASN A 66 3.00 17.95 -0.25
N ALA A 67 2.49 18.97 -0.95
CA ALA A 67 1.18 19.55 -0.69
C ALA A 67 0.04 18.55 -0.98
N ALA A 68 0.19 17.74 -2.03
CA ALA A 68 -0.77 16.69 -2.38
C ALA A 68 -0.71 15.48 -1.43
N LEU A 69 0.50 15.07 -1.06
CA LEU A 69 0.81 13.81 -0.40
C LEU A 69 1.73 14.05 0.81
N PRO A 70 1.18 14.58 1.92
CA PRO A 70 1.99 14.84 3.11
C PRO A 70 2.53 13.53 3.69
N ALA A 71 3.72 13.58 4.28
CA ALA A 71 4.41 12.45 4.91
C ALA A 71 4.84 11.30 3.97
N CYS A 72 4.84 11.50 2.66
CA CYS A 72 5.41 10.51 1.74
C CYS A 72 6.94 10.47 1.78
N PRO A 73 7.57 9.31 1.47
CA PRO A 73 9.03 9.19 1.43
C PRO A 73 9.63 10.14 0.39
N ALA A 74 10.78 10.74 0.69
CA ALA A 74 11.49 11.66 -0.22
C ALA A 74 11.82 11.04 -1.59
N ARG A 75 11.95 9.71 -1.65
CA ARG A 75 12.20 8.95 -2.89
C ARG A 75 10.98 8.87 -3.82
N LEU A 76 9.77 9.17 -3.33
CA LEU A 76 8.54 9.09 -4.11
C LEU A 76 8.62 9.93 -5.38
N TYR A 77 9.09 11.17 -5.29
CA TYR A 77 9.22 12.05 -6.46
C TYR A 77 10.00 11.37 -7.59
N ARG A 78 11.19 10.84 -7.32
CA ARG A 78 11.99 10.12 -8.32
C ARG A 78 11.32 8.81 -8.78
N ALA A 79 10.53 8.17 -7.93
CA ALA A 79 9.83 6.95 -8.29
C ALA A 79 8.68 7.18 -9.28
N LEU A 80 8.09 8.37 -9.31
CA LEU A 80 7.00 8.71 -10.23
C LEU A 80 7.42 8.67 -11.70
N ASP A 81 8.70 8.81 -12.03
CA ASP A 81 9.21 8.59 -13.39
C ASP A 81 8.86 7.18 -13.92
N ARG A 82 8.73 6.20 -13.01
CA ARG A 82 8.37 4.82 -13.33
C ARG A 82 6.85 4.59 -13.43
N ALA A 83 6.02 5.61 -13.28
CA ALA A 83 4.56 5.50 -13.44
C ALA A 83 4.08 5.59 -14.90
N GLY A 84 5.00 5.92 -15.82
CA GLY A 84 4.78 5.99 -17.26
C GLY A 84 4.61 7.41 -17.78
N ASP A 85 4.24 7.55 -19.05
CA ASP A 85 4.09 8.86 -19.72
C ASP A 85 2.72 9.51 -19.50
N ARG A 86 1.76 8.77 -18.95
CA ARG A 86 0.38 9.21 -18.81
C ARG A 86 0.04 9.42 -17.35
N VAL A 87 -0.54 10.58 -17.08
CA VAL A 87 -1.18 10.88 -15.80
C VAL A 87 -2.23 9.82 -15.49
N ARG A 88 -2.18 9.32 -14.25
CA ARG A 88 -3.14 8.35 -13.72
C ARG A 88 -4.37 9.05 -13.16
N GLU A 89 -5.42 8.29 -12.93
CA GLU A 89 -6.63 8.80 -12.30
C GLU A 89 -6.39 9.18 -10.82
N ARG A 90 -7.27 10.02 -10.27
CA ARG A 90 -7.24 10.43 -8.84
C ARG A 90 -7.03 9.24 -7.89
N ARG A 91 -7.76 8.14 -8.13
CA ARG A 91 -7.73 6.94 -7.30
C ARG A 91 -6.33 6.31 -7.19
N PHE A 92 -5.52 6.39 -8.25
CA PHE A 92 -4.14 5.89 -8.21
C PHE A 92 -3.31 6.66 -7.18
N TYR A 93 -3.39 7.99 -7.18
CA TYR A 93 -2.63 8.83 -6.26
C TYR A 93 -3.11 8.69 -4.81
N GLU A 94 -4.41 8.51 -4.57
CA GLU A 94 -4.96 8.23 -3.23
C GLU A 94 -4.41 6.92 -2.65
N LYS A 95 -4.38 5.86 -3.47
CA LYS A 95 -3.81 4.57 -3.05
C LYS A 95 -2.31 4.67 -2.81
N LEU A 96 -1.61 5.37 -3.69
CA LEU A 96 -0.18 5.64 -3.56
C LEU A 96 0.12 6.35 -2.24
N ALA A 97 -0.66 7.37 -1.87
CA ALA A 97 -0.58 8.07 -0.59
C ALA A 97 -0.68 7.12 0.61
N ALA A 98 -1.71 6.26 0.57
CA ALA A 98 -2.00 5.34 1.65
C ALA A 98 -0.88 4.30 1.83
N VAL A 99 -0.30 3.81 0.74
CA VAL A 99 0.79 2.83 0.80
C VAL A 99 2.11 3.50 1.19
N CYS A 100 2.39 4.71 0.68
CA CYS A 100 3.62 5.43 0.97
C CYS A 100 3.74 5.89 2.43
N SER A 101 2.62 6.09 3.13
CA SER A 101 2.63 6.34 4.58
C SER A 101 2.74 5.06 5.41
N GLY A 102 2.73 3.89 4.78
CA GLY A 102 2.72 2.58 5.43
C GLY A 102 4.09 1.87 5.47
N PRO A 103 4.15 0.69 6.12
CA PRO A 103 5.40 -0.06 6.34
C PRO A 103 5.98 -0.67 5.05
N PHE A 104 5.24 -0.67 3.95
CA PHE A 104 5.69 -1.22 2.67
C PHE A 104 6.14 -0.15 1.67
N ALA A 105 6.24 1.11 2.10
CA ALA A 105 6.58 2.24 1.25
C ALA A 105 7.87 2.00 0.45
N ASP A 106 8.97 1.60 1.10
CA ASP A 106 10.24 1.37 0.42
C ASP A 106 10.13 0.29 -0.66
N ARG A 107 9.45 -0.83 -0.34
CA ARG A 107 9.25 -1.93 -1.29
C ARG A 107 8.38 -1.55 -2.46
N LEU A 108 7.32 -0.74 -2.24
CA LEU A 108 6.53 -0.21 -3.35
C LEU A 108 7.44 0.53 -4.33
N LEU A 109 8.34 1.36 -3.80
CA LEU A 109 9.22 2.23 -4.59
C LEU A 109 10.42 1.52 -5.22
N ASP A 110 10.55 0.20 -5.14
CA ASP A 110 11.65 -0.54 -5.77
C ASP A 110 11.32 -1.09 -7.18
N GLY A 111 10.11 -0.85 -7.72
CA GLY A 111 9.69 -1.36 -9.03
C GLY A 111 8.94 -0.35 -9.91
N ALA A 112 8.34 -0.82 -11.00
CA ALA A 112 7.45 -0.01 -11.85
C ALA A 112 6.24 0.47 -11.03
N LEU A 113 5.79 1.72 -11.20
CA LEU A 113 4.72 2.29 -10.37
C LEU A 113 3.39 2.30 -11.13
N ASP A 114 2.82 1.11 -11.37
CA ASP A 114 1.54 0.94 -12.05
C ASP A 114 0.37 0.65 -11.08
N ASP A 115 -0.85 0.65 -11.63
CA ASP A 115 -2.08 0.39 -10.86
C ASP A 115 -2.08 -0.98 -10.19
N ILE A 116 -1.48 -1.99 -10.83
CA ILE A 116 -1.42 -3.36 -10.31
C ILE A 116 -0.51 -3.42 -9.09
N ARG A 117 0.68 -2.82 -9.16
CA ARG A 117 1.63 -2.78 -8.05
C ARG A 117 1.08 -1.96 -6.89
N VAL A 118 0.53 -0.78 -7.15
CA VAL A 118 -0.08 0.06 -6.10
C VAL A 118 -1.24 -0.69 -5.44
N ALA A 119 -2.12 -1.35 -6.22
CA ALA A 119 -3.20 -2.16 -5.66
C ALA A 119 -2.69 -3.37 -4.84
N HIS A 120 -1.62 -4.01 -5.27
CA HIS A 120 -0.99 -5.10 -4.52
C HIS A 120 -0.49 -4.63 -3.15
N PHE A 121 0.23 -3.50 -3.08
CA PHE A 121 0.72 -2.97 -1.82
C PHE A 121 -0.36 -2.29 -0.97
N GLU A 122 -1.43 -1.78 -1.57
CA GLU A 122 -2.62 -1.33 -0.86
C GLU A 122 -3.29 -2.51 -0.14
N ALA A 123 -3.47 -3.63 -0.85
CA ALA A 123 -3.99 -4.85 -0.24
C ALA A 123 -3.08 -5.34 0.89
N LEU A 124 -1.76 -5.33 0.70
CA LEU A 124 -0.78 -5.63 1.75
C LEU A 124 -0.92 -4.74 2.99
N SER A 125 -1.13 -3.43 2.78
CA SER A 125 -1.21 -2.46 3.87
C SER A 125 -2.50 -2.61 4.69
N ARG A 126 -3.54 -3.24 4.12
CA ARG A 126 -4.76 -3.62 4.84
C ARG A 126 -4.65 -4.96 5.57
N MET A 127 -3.64 -5.77 5.25
CA MET A 127 -3.42 -7.02 5.97
C MET A 127 -2.94 -6.73 7.39
N ASP A 128 -3.20 -7.67 8.29
CA ASP A 128 -2.67 -7.63 9.64
C ASP A 128 -1.16 -7.33 9.63
N PRO A 129 -0.65 -6.42 10.49
CA PRO A 129 0.78 -6.12 10.55
C PRO A 129 1.67 -7.36 10.73
N ALA A 130 1.16 -8.41 11.39
CA ALA A 130 1.86 -9.69 11.50
C ALA A 130 2.08 -10.39 10.15
N LEU A 131 1.16 -10.23 9.20
CA LEU A 131 1.25 -10.80 7.87
C LEU A 131 2.28 -10.08 7.00
N GLY A 132 2.56 -8.80 7.28
CA GLY A 132 3.67 -8.08 6.67
C GLY A 132 5.04 -8.71 6.99
N ALA A 133 5.23 -9.13 8.25
CA ALA A 133 6.44 -9.86 8.65
C ALA A 133 6.51 -11.23 7.96
N ILE A 134 5.39 -11.93 7.86
CA ILE A 134 5.29 -13.26 7.22
C ILE A 134 5.57 -13.19 5.71
N ARG A 135 5.02 -12.20 5.00
CA ARG A 135 5.32 -11.99 3.57
C ARG A 135 6.77 -11.62 3.32
N SER A 136 7.38 -10.85 4.23
CA SER A 136 8.81 -10.55 4.17
C SER A 136 9.67 -11.81 4.29
N ALA A 137 9.25 -12.75 5.14
CA ALA A 137 9.91 -14.03 5.36
C ALA A 137 9.69 -15.04 4.22
N LEU A 138 8.59 -14.91 3.47
CA LEU A 138 8.17 -15.86 2.42
C LEU A 138 7.81 -15.15 1.10
N PRO A 139 8.77 -14.46 0.44
CA PRO A 139 8.48 -13.62 -0.72
C PRO A 139 7.94 -14.38 -1.94
N GLU A 140 8.31 -15.66 -2.12
CA GLU A 140 7.93 -16.47 -3.29
C GLU A 140 6.66 -17.31 -3.09
N ASN A 141 6.08 -17.34 -1.89
CA ASN A 141 5.04 -18.30 -1.52
C ASN A 141 3.66 -17.66 -1.30
N THR A 142 3.13 -17.02 -2.35
CA THR A 142 1.88 -16.24 -2.27
C THR A 142 0.68 -17.06 -1.78
N TYR A 143 0.51 -18.30 -2.26
CA TYR A 143 -0.58 -19.18 -1.85
C TYR A 143 -0.53 -19.55 -0.36
N LEU A 144 0.67 -19.82 0.17
CA LEU A 144 0.83 -20.13 1.60
C LEU A 144 0.51 -18.92 2.46
N VAL A 145 0.83 -17.71 1.99
CA VAL A 145 0.52 -16.48 2.72
C VAL A 145 -0.99 -16.28 2.85
N GLU A 146 -1.79 -16.54 1.81
CA GLU A 146 -3.25 -16.42 1.88
C GLU A 146 -3.86 -17.42 2.88
N GLY A 147 -3.34 -18.65 2.91
CA GLY A 147 -3.73 -19.64 3.93
C GLY A 147 -3.34 -19.20 5.35
N ILE A 148 -2.15 -18.61 5.50
CA ILE A 148 -1.68 -18.06 6.79
C ILE A 148 -2.53 -16.86 7.22
N ASP A 149 -2.92 -15.97 6.30
CA ASP A 149 -3.82 -14.85 6.55
C ASP A 149 -5.15 -15.32 7.15
N SER A 150 -5.82 -16.27 6.48
CA SER A 150 -7.07 -16.86 6.96
C SER A 150 -6.92 -17.45 8.38
N LEU A 151 -5.81 -18.15 8.64
CA LEU A 151 -5.54 -18.71 9.96
C LEU A 151 -5.26 -17.63 11.02
N VAL A 152 -4.50 -16.59 10.69
CA VAL A 152 -4.23 -15.45 11.58
C VAL A 152 -5.52 -14.72 11.94
N ALA A 153 -6.37 -14.45 10.95
CA ALA A 153 -7.69 -13.84 11.17
C ALA A 153 -8.56 -14.69 12.10
N PHE A 154 -8.62 -16.01 11.87
CA PHE A 154 -9.33 -16.95 12.75
C PHE A 154 -8.79 -16.93 14.19
N LEU A 155 -7.47 -17.00 14.37
CA LEU A 155 -6.83 -17.00 15.68
C LEU A 155 -7.06 -15.70 16.44
N ARG A 156 -7.04 -14.54 15.76
CA ARG A 156 -7.38 -13.25 16.38
C ARG A 156 -8.85 -13.16 16.77
N ALA A 157 -9.77 -13.62 15.92
CA ALA A 157 -11.20 -13.63 16.22
C ALA A 157 -11.52 -14.49 17.47
N ARG A 158 -10.70 -15.51 17.74
CA ARG A 158 -10.78 -16.36 18.93
C ARG A 158 -9.98 -15.84 20.14
N GLY A 159 -9.31 -14.69 20.02
CA GLY A 159 -8.45 -14.13 21.06
C GLY A 159 -7.19 -14.96 21.35
N ALA A 160 -6.86 -15.92 20.49
CA ALA A 160 -5.76 -16.86 20.68
C ALA A 160 -4.40 -16.29 20.26
N LEU A 161 -4.42 -15.25 19.40
CA LEU A 161 -3.24 -14.55 18.93
C LEU A 161 -3.09 -13.19 19.64
N ARG A 162 -2.00 -13.03 20.39
CA ARG A 162 -1.65 -11.79 21.09
C ARG A 162 -0.72 -10.93 20.24
N ASP A 163 -0.68 -9.64 20.55
CA ASP A 163 0.26 -8.73 19.91
C ASP A 163 1.70 -9.18 20.17
N GLY A 164 2.45 -9.40 19.10
CA GLY A 164 3.84 -9.86 19.15
C GLY A 164 4.06 -11.37 19.01
N ASP A 165 3.02 -12.21 19.06
CA ASP A 165 3.16 -13.66 18.88
C ASP A 165 3.76 -14.03 17.52
N LEU A 166 3.57 -13.18 16.51
CA LEU A 166 4.10 -13.34 15.15
C LEU A 166 5.29 -12.43 14.84
N ARG A 167 5.98 -11.87 15.85
CA ARG A 167 7.27 -11.23 15.63
C ARG A 167 8.30 -12.28 15.23
N LEU A 168 8.74 -12.22 13.98
CA LEU A 168 9.72 -13.14 13.41
C LEU A 168 11.13 -12.56 13.55
N PRO A 169 12.14 -13.36 13.96
CA PRO A 169 13.54 -12.93 13.87
C PRO A 169 13.96 -12.75 12.41
N PRO A 170 15.01 -11.94 12.13
CA PRO A 170 15.57 -11.83 10.79
C PRO A 170 15.96 -13.21 10.21
N GLY A 171 15.61 -13.46 8.95
CA GLY A 171 15.88 -14.75 8.29
C GLY A 171 14.97 -15.91 8.70
N ALA A 172 13.91 -15.67 9.49
CA ALA A 172 12.93 -16.70 9.80
C ALA A 172 12.25 -17.24 8.54
N GLY A 173 12.25 -18.55 8.36
CA GLY A 173 11.52 -19.23 7.29
C GLY A 173 10.17 -19.80 7.74
N LEU A 174 9.52 -20.54 6.83
CA LEU A 174 8.23 -21.21 7.06
C LEU A 174 8.16 -22.00 8.39
N PRO A 175 9.18 -22.76 8.81
CA PRO A 175 9.11 -23.52 10.06
C PRO A 175 8.89 -22.65 11.31
N ALA A 176 9.48 -21.46 11.35
CA ALA A 176 9.32 -20.54 12.48
C ALA A 176 7.88 -19.98 12.55
N ILE A 177 7.28 -19.73 11.38
CA ILE A 177 5.90 -19.29 11.23
C ILE A 177 4.95 -20.41 11.67
N THR A 178 5.12 -21.63 11.14
CA THR A 178 4.30 -22.79 11.50
C THR A 178 4.34 -23.08 12.99
N ARG A 179 5.51 -23.00 13.63
CA ARG A 179 5.65 -23.22 15.08
C ARG A 179 4.85 -22.20 15.89
N ARG A 180 4.92 -20.91 15.54
CA ARG A 180 4.19 -19.85 16.25
C ARG A 180 2.69 -19.97 16.04
N LEU A 181 2.24 -20.26 14.82
CA LEU A 181 0.83 -20.49 14.52
C LEU A 181 0.29 -21.73 15.24
N ARG A 182 1.06 -22.82 15.31
CA ARG A 182 0.70 -24.02 16.08
C ARG A 182 0.57 -23.72 17.57
N ALA A 183 1.50 -22.96 18.15
CA ALA A 183 1.45 -22.54 19.54
C ALA A 183 0.27 -21.59 19.85
N ALA A 184 -0.20 -20.83 18.86
CA ALA A 184 -1.43 -20.03 19.01
C ALA A 184 -2.68 -20.91 18.88
N LEU A 185 -2.69 -21.87 17.94
CA LEU A 185 -3.75 -22.85 17.78
C LEU A 185 -3.97 -23.70 19.04
N SER A 186 -2.90 -24.10 19.75
CA SER A 186 -3.04 -24.93 20.96
C SER A 186 -3.76 -24.22 22.11
N ARG A 187 -3.88 -22.89 22.06
CA ARG A 187 -4.65 -22.09 23.03
C ARG A 187 -6.15 -22.11 22.76
N ILE A 188 -6.59 -22.60 21.60
CA ILE A 188 -8.01 -22.74 21.28
C ILE A 188 -8.45 -24.12 21.75
N GLU A 189 -9.45 -24.13 22.63
CA GLU A 189 -10.09 -25.37 23.05
C GLU A 189 -10.74 -26.05 21.84
N ALA A 190 -10.45 -27.34 21.66
CA ALA A 190 -11.05 -28.12 20.58
C ALA A 190 -12.58 -28.16 20.74
N PRO A 191 -13.36 -27.93 19.67
CA PRO A 191 -14.81 -28.05 19.76
C PRO A 191 -15.20 -29.47 20.18
N ASP A 192 -16.22 -29.60 21.03
CA ASP A 192 -16.76 -30.91 21.42
C ASP A 192 -17.22 -31.64 20.16
N PRO A 193 -16.61 -32.78 19.81
CA PRO A 193 -16.97 -33.51 18.60
C PRO A 193 -18.36 -34.17 18.67
N GLY A 194 -18.99 -34.22 19.86
CA GLY A 194 -20.30 -34.84 20.04
C GLY A 194 -20.27 -36.37 19.94
N PHE A 195 -19.08 -36.98 19.90
CA PHE A 195 -18.87 -38.42 19.93
C PHE A 195 -17.65 -38.78 20.78
N ASN A 196 -17.68 -39.96 21.40
CA ASN A 196 -16.52 -40.52 22.08
C ASN A 196 -15.75 -41.42 21.09
N PRO A 197 -14.47 -41.15 20.82
CA PRO A 197 -13.69 -42.01 19.95
C PRO A 197 -13.53 -43.41 20.59
N PRO A 198 -13.52 -44.48 19.79
CA PRO A 198 -13.31 -45.82 20.31
C PRO A 198 -11.85 -45.99 20.79
N PRO A 199 -11.60 -46.84 21.80
CA PRO A 199 -10.23 -47.20 22.19
C PRO A 199 -9.42 -47.71 20.99
N PRO A 200 -8.11 -47.37 20.88
CA PRO A 200 -7.27 -46.66 21.85
C PRO A 200 -7.26 -45.13 21.70
N PHE A 201 -8.08 -44.56 20.79
CA PHE A 201 -8.06 -43.14 20.48
C PHE A 201 -8.66 -42.31 21.63
N ARG A 202 -8.11 -41.13 21.88
CA ARG A 202 -8.58 -40.19 22.91
C ARG A 202 -8.65 -38.78 22.32
N LEU A 203 -9.64 -38.00 22.75
CA LEU A 203 -9.72 -36.58 22.41
C LEU A 203 -8.71 -35.79 23.23
N LEU A 204 -7.90 -34.97 22.57
CA LEU A 204 -7.04 -33.98 23.22
C LEU A 204 -7.79 -32.65 23.26
N ARG A 205 -7.98 -32.09 24.47
CA ARG A 205 -8.68 -30.80 24.65
C ARG A 205 -7.86 -29.61 24.14
N THR A 206 -6.54 -29.71 24.21
CA THR A 206 -5.55 -28.79 23.64
C THR A 206 -4.40 -29.60 23.05
N SER A 207 -3.72 -29.05 22.04
CA SER A 207 -2.59 -29.70 21.35
C SER A 207 -1.23 -29.35 21.99
N ASP A 208 -1.20 -29.31 23.33
CA ASP A 208 0.06 -29.13 24.07
C ASP A 208 0.79 -30.48 24.13
N GLU A 209 1.69 -30.69 23.17
CA GLU A 209 2.92 -31.50 23.31
C GLU A 209 4.14 -30.57 23.25
#